data_AF-A0A1V6EM01-F1
#
_entry.id   AF-A0A1V6EM01-F1
#
_cell.length_a   1.000
_cell.length_b   1.000
_cell.length_c   1.000
_cell.angle_alpha   90.00
_cell.angle_beta   90.00
_cell.angle_gamma   90.00
#
_symmetry.space_group_name_H-M   'P 1'
#
loop_
_entity.id
_entity.type
_entity.pdbx_description
1 polymer ?
#
loop_
_entity_poly.entity_id
_entity_poly.type
_entity_poly.pdbx_seq_one_letter_code
_entity_poly.pdbx_strand_id
1 'polypeptide(L)'
;MSLTTITVKEPFPDQLLVRFELKARRNFPGRPVVIRARAYRGKSEVIGAEYACVLGSDAQVPARGPNQEPFTHAYTVNVLEGLEAIPDTLLVHGQADAWLMPEGTSETLVDPKSATSPDQVPLVGNPVRINFVKAETAP
;
A
#
# COMPACT_ATOMS: atom_id res chain seq x y z
N MET A 1 -10.54 8.91 -7.57
CA MET A 1 -10.24 7.91 -6.54
C MET A 1 -11.53 7.17 -6.21
N SER A 2 -11.46 5.86 -6.00
CA SER A 2 -12.63 5.06 -5.59
C SER A 2 -12.48 4.71 -4.12
N LEU A 3 -13.51 4.87 -3.31
CA LEU A 3 -13.52 4.44 -1.91
C LEU A 3 -13.95 2.98 -1.84
N THR A 4 -13.16 2.14 -1.18
CA THR A 4 -13.57 0.78 -0.82
C THR A 4 -14.19 0.81 0.57
N THR A 5 -15.36 0.21 0.76
CA THR A 5 -15.99 0.09 2.09
C THR A 5 -16.07 -1.37 2.51
N ILE A 6 -15.61 -1.67 3.72
CA ILE A 6 -15.66 -2.99 4.36
C ILE A 6 -16.48 -2.85 5.65
N THR A 7 -17.33 -3.83 5.94
CA THR A 7 -18.05 -3.91 7.22
C THR A 7 -17.63 -5.17 7.94
N VAL A 8 -17.18 -5.03 9.19
CA VAL A 8 -16.76 -6.13 10.06
C VAL A 8 -17.74 -6.19 11.22
N LYS A 9 -18.30 -7.38 11.46
CA LYS A 9 -19.24 -7.63 12.56
C LYS A 9 -18.54 -8.43 13.65
N GLU A 10 -19.03 -8.32 14.89
CA GLU A 10 -18.55 -9.18 15.98
C GLU A 10 -18.81 -10.68 15.69
N PRO A 11 -17.92 -11.58 16.13
CA PRO A 11 -16.68 -11.30 16.87
C PRO A 11 -15.62 -10.66 15.96
N PHE A 12 -14.99 -9.58 16.44
CA PHE A 12 -13.93 -8.91 15.68
C PHE A 12 -12.68 -9.81 15.59
N PRO A 13 -11.99 -9.83 14.44
CA PRO A 13 -10.80 -10.65 14.27
C PRO A 13 -9.60 -10.04 15.03
N ASP A 14 -8.65 -10.89 15.43
CA ASP A 14 -7.38 -10.45 16.03
C ASP A 14 -6.52 -9.63 15.06
N GLN A 15 -6.68 -9.87 13.76
CA GLN A 15 -5.99 -9.16 12.69
C GLN A 15 -6.94 -8.84 11.55
N LEU A 16 -6.80 -7.63 10.99
CA LEU A 16 -7.46 -7.25 9.76
C LEU A 16 -6.39 -6.76 8.78
N LEU A 17 -5.99 -7.66 7.87
CA LEU A 17 -4.91 -7.41 6.94
C LEU A 17 -5.42 -6.67 5.70
N VAL A 18 -4.85 -5.50 5.42
CA VAL A 18 -5.10 -4.75 4.19
C VAL A 18 -3.84 -4.73 3.35
N ARG A 19 -3.99 -5.12 2.09
CA ARG A 19 -2.89 -5.16 1.12
C ARG A 19 -3.00 -4.01 0.14
N PHE A 20 -1.91 -3.27 0.00
CA PHE A 20 -1.75 -2.21 -0.98
C PHE A 20 -0.90 -2.69 -2.14
N GLU A 21 -1.38 -2.49 -3.37
CA GLU A 21 -0.71 -2.91 -4.60
C GLU A 21 -0.29 -1.70 -5.44
N LEU A 22 0.96 -1.72 -5.89
CA LEU A 22 1.50 -0.75 -6.84
C LEU A 22 1.52 -1.38 -8.23
N LYS A 23 0.85 -0.73 -9.18
CA LYS A 23 0.71 -1.24 -10.56
C LYS A 23 1.35 -0.28 -11.54
N ALA A 24 2.47 -0.70 -12.12
CA ALA A 24 3.07 0.01 -13.24
C ALA A 24 2.24 -0.21 -14.52
N ARG A 25 2.02 0.86 -15.28
CA ARG A 25 1.35 0.77 -16.60
C ARG A 25 2.32 0.50 -17.75
N ARG A 26 3.62 0.61 -17.49
CA ARG A 26 4.71 0.40 -18.45
C ARG A 26 5.96 -0.05 -17.70
N ASN A 27 6.92 -0.58 -18.44
CA ASN A 27 8.27 -0.87 -17.98
C ASN A 27 9.17 0.39 -17.99
N PHE A 28 10.28 0.32 -17.26
CA PHE A 28 11.23 1.43 -17.06
C PHE A 28 12.68 1.04 -17.41
N PRO A 29 12.97 0.58 -18.65
CA PRO A 29 14.32 0.17 -19.03
C PRO A 29 15.31 1.34 -18.99
N GLY A 30 16.44 1.15 -18.33
CA GLY A 30 17.52 2.15 -18.23
C GLY A 30 17.20 3.40 -17.40
N ARG A 31 15.98 3.51 -16.85
CA ARG A 31 15.52 4.61 -15.98
C ARG A 31 14.56 4.09 -14.91
N PRO A 32 15.03 3.23 -13.99
CA PRO A 32 14.17 2.62 -12.98
C PRO A 32 13.46 3.68 -12.12
N VAL A 33 12.32 3.31 -11.56
CA VAL A 33 11.59 4.12 -10.59
C VAL A 33 11.79 3.54 -9.20
N VAL A 34 12.25 4.35 -8.26
CA VAL A 34 12.32 4.00 -6.84
C VAL A 34 11.01 4.41 -6.19
N ILE A 35 10.40 3.52 -5.42
CA ILE A 35 9.18 3.80 -4.66
C ILE A 35 9.43 3.60 -3.19
N ARG A 36 8.96 4.54 -2.37
CA ARG A 36 8.80 4.37 -0.92
C ARG A 36 7.35 4.62 -0.54
N ALA A 37 6.73 3.68 0.13
CA ALA A 37 5.30 3.67 0.45
C ALA A 37 5.05 3.42 1.92
N ARG A 38 3.97 4.01 2.44
CA ARG A 38 3.51 3.87 3.81
C ARG A 38 1.98 3.79 3.84
N ALA A 39 1.45 2.98 4.77
CA ALA A 39 0.03 2.99 5.09
C ALA A 39 -0.25 3.97 6.23
N TYR A 40 -1.44 4.57 6.19
CA TYR A 40 -1.89 5.55 7.15
C TYR A 40 -3.29 5.22 7.67
N ARG A 41 -3.46 5.39 8.98
CA ARG A 41 -4.76 5.48 9.66
C ARG A 41 -5.17 6.95 9.70
N GLY A 42 -6.42 7.23 9.33
CA GLY A 42 -6.94 8.59 9.30
C GLY A 42 -6.13 9.51 8.39
N LYS A 43 -5.63 10.63 8.93
CA LYS A 43 -4.89 11.65 8.17
C LYS A 43 -3.37 11.45 8.14
N SER A 44 -2.77 10.95 9.22
CA SER A 44 -1.30 11.05 9.39
C SER A 44 -0.67 9.96 10.25
N GLU A 45 -1.45 9.10 10.89
CA GLU A 45 -0.91 8.05 11.75
C GLU A 45 -0.38 6.89 10.89
N VAL A 46 0.92 6.62 10.94
CA VAL A 46 1.56 5.57 10.13
C VAL A 46 1.26 4.18 10.73
N ILE A 47 0.90 3.23 9.88
CA ILE A 47 0.67 1.82 10.27
C ILE A 47 1.68 0.91 9.57
N GLY A 48 2.29 0.00 10.33
CA GLY A 48 3.26 -0.96 9.81
C GLY A 48 4.59 -0.33 9.41
N ALA A 49 5.45 -1.14 8.79
CA ALA A 49 6.74 -0.70 8.29
C ALA A 49 6.61 0.03 6.95
N GLU A 50 7.59 0.90 6.66
CA GLU A 50 7.76 1.45 5.32
C GLU A 50 8.08 0.34 4.32
N TYR A 51 7.43 0.40 3.17
CA TYR A 51 7.72 -0.44 2.02
C TYR A 51 8.60 0.33 1.02
N ALA A 52 9.66 -0.29 0.51
CA ALA A 52 10.51 0.31 -0.50
C ALA A 52 10.81 -0.70 -1.62
N CYS A 53 10.71 -0.28 -2.88
CA CYS A 53 11.00 -1.14 -4.02
C CYS A 53 11.54 -0.36 -5.24
N VAL A 54 12.04 -1.11 -6.22
CA VAL A 54 12.48 -0.61 -7.52
C VAL A 54 11.57 -1.19 -8.59
N LEU A 55 11.08 -0.32 -9.48
CA LEU A 55 10.36 -0.69 -10.69
C LEU A 55 11.29 -0.48 -11.89
N GLY A 56 11.71 -1.59 -12.51
CA GLY A 56 12.67 -1.58 -13.60
C GLY A 56 12.08 -2.06 -14.93
N SER A 57 12.89 -2.85 -15.63
CA SER A 57 12.64 -3.35 -16.98
C SER A 57 11.44 -4.30 -17.07
N ASP A 58 11.07 -4.95 -15.96
CA ASP A 58 9.94 -5.88 -15.84
C ASP A 58 8.85 -5.39 -14.86
N ALA A 59 8.71 -4.07 -14.69
CA ALA A 59 7.77 -3.48 -13.73
C ALA A 59 6.29 -3.73 -14.05
N GLN A 60 5.94 -3.83 -15.32
CA GLN A 60 4.56 -4.04 -15.77
C GLN A 60 4.19 -5.50 -15.62
N VAL A 61 3.41 -5.80 -14.59
CA VAL A 61 2.82 -7.13 -14.41
C VAL A 61 1.47 -7.19 -15.12
N PRO A 62 1.22 -8.16 -16.01
CA PRO A 62 -0.07 -8.31 -16.68
C PRO A 62 -1.21 -8.53 -15.67
N ALA A 63 -2.44 -8.16 -16.05
CA ALA A 63 -3.61 -8.38 -15.21
C ALA A 63 -3.78 -9.88 -14.92
N ARG A 64 -3.79 -10.25 -13.64
CA ARG A 64 -3.81 -11.64 -13.19
C ARG A 64 -5.20 -12.06 -12.69
N GLY A 65 -5.57 -13.31 -12.92
CA GLY A 65 -6.82 -13.92 -12.44
C GLY A 65 -6.79 -14.24 -10.93
N PRO A 66 -7.93 -14.64 -10.34
CA PRO A 66 -8.12 -14.75 -8.88
C PRO A 66 -7.22 -15.75 -8.15
N ASN A 67 -6.60 -16.71 -8.85
CA ASN A 67 -5.77 -17.77 -8.26
C ASN A 67 -4.27 -17.62 -8.59
N GLN A 68 -3.84 -16.47 -9.10
CA GLN A 68 -2.43 -16.26 -9.43
C GLN A 68 -1.65 -15.62 -8.28
N GLU A 69 -0.34 -15.83 -8.29
CA GLU A 69 0.55 -15.31 -7.26
C GLU A 69 0.37 -13.79 -7.06
N PRO A 70 0.43 -13.33 -5.79
CA PRO A 70 0.44 -11.94 -5.38
C PRO A 70 1.25 -11.02 -6.32
N PHE A 71 0.72 -9.82 -6.65
CA PHE A 71 1.52 -8.75 -7.25
C PHE A 71 2.85 -8.54 -6.50
N THR A 72 3.97 -8.59 -7.23
CA THR A 72 5.33 -8.46 -6.69
C THR A 72 5.56 -7.15 -5.95
N HIS A 73 4.89 -6.08 -6.39
CA HIS A 73 5.01 -4.75 -5.80
C HIS A 73 3.81 -4.45 -4.89
N ALA A 74 3.80 -5.09 -3.73
CA ALA A 74 2.74 -4.91 -2.75
C ALA A 74 3.27 -5.03 -1.33
N TYR A 75 2.52 -4.46 -0.39
CA TYR A 75 2.77 -4.59 1.04
C TYR A 75 1.44 -4.76 1.78
N THR A 76 1.50 -5.47 2.90
CA THR A 76 0.34 -5.80 3.73
C THR A 76 0.55 -5.21 5.12
N VAL A 77 -0.49 -4.60 5.69
CA VAL A 77 -0.48 -4.05 7.04
C VAL A 77 -1.66 -4.59 7.83
N ASN A 78 -1.46 -4.85 9.12
CA ASN A 78 -2.57 -5.12 10.04
C ASN A 78 -3.15 -3.79 10.51
N VAL A 79 -4.36 -3.47 10.06
CA VAL A 79 -4.96 -2.15 10.35
C VAL A 79 -5.47 -2.03 11.79
N LEU A 80 -5.50 -3.13 12.54
CA LEU A 80 -5.87 -3.14 13.96
C LEU A 80 -4.65 -3.00 14.89
N GLU A 81 -3.44 -3.14 14.37
CA GLU A 81 -2.22 -3.07 15.16
C GLU A 81 -2.09 -1.71 15.87
N GLY A 82 -1.74 -1.74 17.16
CA GLY A 82 -1.57 -0.54 17.98
C GLY A 82 -2.87 0.16 18.40
N LEU A 83 -4.05 -0.39 18.11
CA LEU A 83 -5.31 0.11 18.67
C LEU A 83 -5.51 -0.42 20.10
N GLU A 84 -5.83 0.48 21.03
CA GLU A 84 -6.26 0.10 22.38
C GLU A 84 -7.70 -0.44 22.40
N ALA A 85 -8.54 0.04 21.48
CA ALA A 85 -9.92 -0.39 21.30
C ALA A 85 -10.34 -0.27 19.83
N ILE A 86 -11.27 -1.14 19.41
CA ILE A 86 -11.83 -1.11 18.05
C ILE A 86 -12.82 0.06 17.93
N PRO A 87 -12.59 1.04 17.03
CA PRO A 87 -13.50 2.16 16.82
C PRO A 87 -14.70 1.76 15.95
N ASP A 88 -15.76 2.57 15.94
CA ASP A 88 -16.92 2.32 15.07
C ASP A 88 -16.57 2.43 13.58
N THR A 89 -15.61 3.28 13.23
CA THR A 89 -15.14 3.45 11.84
C THR A 89 -13.64 3.73 11.82
N LEU A 90 -12.96 3.13 10.85
CA LEU A 90 -11.56 3.33 10.54
C LEU A 90 -11.40 3.72 9.08
N LEU A 91 -10.56 4.71 8.79
CA LEU A 91 -10.14 5.04 7.44
C LEU A 91 -8.67 4.69 7.27
N VAL A 92 -8.34 3.93 6.24
CA VAL A 92 -6.97 3.50 5.95
C VAL A 92 -6.64 3.85 4.50
N HIS A 93 -5.43 4.33 4.24
CA HIS A 93 -4.98 4.58 2.87
C HIS A 93 -3.47 4.41 2.75
N GLY A 94 -3.00 4.10 1.55
CA GLY A 94 -1.58 4.09 1.22
C GLY A 94 -1.16 5.40 0.57
N GLN A 95 0.02 5.90 0.90
CA GLN A 95 0.71 6.93 0.15
C GLN A 95 2.09 6.43 -0.24
N ALA A 96 2.61 6.92 -1.36
CA ALA A 96 3.97 6.62 -1.79
C ALA A 96 4.60 7.80 -2.49
N ASP A 97 5.91 7.90 -2.41
CA ASP A 97 6.69 8.76 -3.26
C ASP A 97 7.41 7.91 -4.30
N ALA A 98 7.37 8.36 -5.55
CA ALA A 98 8.04 7.72 -6.66
C ALA A 98 9.09 8.67 -7.24
N TRP A 99 10.33 8.20 -7.34
CA TRP A 99 11.43 8.94 -7.94
C TRP A 99 11.86 8.26 -9.24
N LEU A 100 11.80 8.98 -10.36
CA LEU A 100 12.34 8.49 -11.62
C LEU A 100 13.86 8.68 -11.63
N MET A 101 14.61 7.59 -11.69
CA MET A 101 16.07 7.68 -11.65
C MET A 101 16.65 8.24 -12.96
N PRO A 102 17.87 8.82 -12.90
CA PRO A 102 18.59 9.25 -14.10
C PRO A 102 18.80 8.12 -15.11
N GLU A 103 18.97 8.50 -16.37
CA GLU A 103 19.31 7.57 -17.45
C GLU A 103 20.62 6.83 -17.19
N GLY A 104 20.63 5.54 -17.49
CA GLY A 104 21.76 4.65 -17.23
C GLY A 104 21.82 4.11 -15.78
N THR A 105 20.87 4.45 -14.92
CA THR A 105 20.82 3.90 -13.55
C THR A 105 20.51 2.41 -13.59
N SER A 106 21.39 1.60 -12.98
CA SER A 106 21.17 0.15 -12.85
C SER A 106 20.10 -0.16 -11.79
N GLU A 107 19.03 -0.86 -12.20
CA GLU A 107 17.93 -1.24 -11.33
C GLU A 107 18.31 -2.26 -10.24
N THR A 108 19.43 -2.98 -10.42
CA THR A 108 19.92 -3.97 -9.43
C THR A 108 20.90 -3.40 -8.42
N LEU A 109 21.44 -2.20 -8.67
CA LEU A 109 22.44 -1.55 -7.82
C LEU A 109 21.88 -0.36 -7.03
N VAL A 110 20.67 0.10 -7.36
CA VAL A 110 20.02 1.21 -6.67
C VAL A 110 19.40 0.70 -5.36
N ASP A 111 19.71 1.38 -4.25
CA ASP A 111 19.06 1.11 -2.96
C ASP A 111 17.74 1.88 -2.86
N PRO A 112 16.58 1.20 -2.83
CA PRO A 112 15.29 1.87 -2.80
C PRO A 112 15.00 2.63 -1.50
N LYS A 113 15.76 2.39 -0.43
CA LYS A 113 15.55 3.08 0.86
C LYS A 113 16.16 4.48 0.89
N SER A 114 17.21 4.71 0.10
CA SER A 114 18.02 5.92 0.17
C SER A 114 18.10 6.69 -1.15
N ALA A 115 17.93 6.03 -2.30
CA ALA A 115 18.02 6.67 -3.60
C ALA A 115 16.91 7.71 -3.81
N THR A 116 17.30 8.85 -4.40
CA THR A 116 16.41 9.98 -4.71
C THR A 116 16.78 10.58 -6.06
N SER A 117 15.85 11.35 -6.63
CA SER A 117 16.10 12.16 -7.82
C SER A 117 15.25 13.44 -7.78
N PRO A 118 15.54 14.45 -8.61
CA PRO A 118 14.68 15.63 -8.75
C PRO A 118 13.29 15.30 -9.31
N ASP A 119 13.17 14.21 -10.08
CA ASP A 119 11.93 13.77 -10.72
C ASP A 119 11.07 12.94 -9.74
N GLN A 120 10.51 13.60 -8.72
CA GLN A 120 9.63 13.00 -7.71
C GLN A 120 8.15 13.24 -8.01
N VAL A 121 7.33 12.21 -7.86
CA VAL A 121 5.87 12.29 -7.92
C VAL A 121 5.24 11.60 -6.71
N PRO A 122 4.36 12.29 -5.96
CA PRO A 122 3.58 11.65 -4.91
C PRO A 122 2.43 10.83 -5.53
N LEU A 123 2.18 9.66 -4.94
CA LEU A 123 1.13 8.72 -5.28
C LEU A 123 0.22 8.53 -4.06
N VAL A 124 -1.09 8.57 -4.29
CA VAL A 124 -2.08 8.31 -3.25
C VAL A 124 -2.97 7.16 -3.71
N GLY A 125 -3.02 6.12 -2.88
CA GLY A 125 -3.84 4.94 -3.11
C GLY A 125 -5.32 5.20 -2.85
N ASN A 126 -6.17 4.27 -3.28
CA ASN A 126 -7.59 4.30 -2.94
C ASN A 126 -7.77 4.10 -1.42
N PRO A 127 -8.57 4.95 -0.75
CA PRO A 127 -8.85 4.76 0.66
C PRO A 127 -9.78 3.55 0.89
N VAL A 128 -9.63 2.94 2.06
CA VAL A 128 -10.46 1.87 2.59
C VAL A 128 -11.15 2.37 3.86
N ARG A 129 -12.47 2.49 3.82
CA ARG A 129 -13.30 2.74 5.00
C ARG A 129 -13.74 1.39 5.58
N ILE A 130 -13.50 1.19 6.87
CA ILE A 130 -13.86 -0.02 7.59
C ILE A 130 -14.84 0.38 8.68
N ASN A 131 -16.05 -0.16 8.65
CA ASN A 131 -17.04 0.05 9.70
C ASN A 131 -17.07 -1.19 10.60
N PHE A 132 -17.02 -1.00 11.90
CA PHE A 132 -17.13 -2.07 12.89
C PHE A 132 -18.51 -2.02 13.54
N VAL A 133 -19.21 -3.14 13.50
CA VAL A 133 -20.57 -3.27 14.02
C VAL A 133 -20.55 -4.26 15.18
N LYS A 134 -20.83 -3.74 16.38
CA LYS A 134 -20.99 -4.55 17.59
C LYS A 134 -22.25 -5.40 17.48
N ALA A 135 -22.25 -6.58 18.09
CA ALA A 135 -23.48 -7.34 18.25
C ALA A 135 -24.42 -6.53 19.15
N GLU A 136 -25.64 -6.29 18.68
CA GLU A 136 -26.70 -5.79 19.56
C GLU A 136 -26.84 -6.79 20.70
N THR A 137 -26.58 -6.34 21.92
CA THR A 137 -26.94 -7.11 23.11
C THR A 137 -28.47 -7.15 23.11
N ALA A 138 -29.04 -8.29 22.77
CA ALA A 138 -30.48 -8.47 22.83
C ALA A 138 -30.97 -8.11 24.26
N PRO A 139 -32.01 -7.27 24.39
CA PRO A 139 -32.52 -6.83 25.70
C PRO A 139 -33.09 -7.99 26.51
#